data_AF-A0A961P5T6-F1
#
_entry.id   AF-A0A961P5T6-F1
#
_cell.length_a   1.000
_cell.length_b   1.000
_cell.length_c   1.000
_cell.angle_alpha   90.00
_cell.angle_beta   90.00
_cell.angle_gamma   90.00
#
_symmetry.space_group_name_H-M   'P 1'
#
loop_
_entity.id
_entity.type
_entity.pdbx_description
1 polymer ?
#
loop_
_entity_poly.entity_id
_entity_poly.type
_entity_poly.pdbx_seq_one_letter_code
_entity_poly.pdbx_strand_id
1 'polypeptide(L)' 'MRHTLPIAPQFYVTAPQPCPYLDGRMERKLFTALQGENADKLNNALSRQGFRRSQNVLYRP' A
#
# COMPACT_ATOMS: atom_id res chain seq x y z
N MET A 1 -18.52 11.69 -23.79
CA MET A 1 -17.24 11.94 -23.11
C MET A 1 -17.30 11.25 -21.75
N ARG A 2 -16.55 10.16 -21.54
CA ARG A 2 -16.60 9.40 -20.28
C ARG A 2 -15.74 10.13 -19.25
N HIS A 3 -16.36 10.81 -18.30
CA HIS A 3 -15.70 11.31 -17.10
C HIS A 3 -15.47 10.13 -16.15
N THR A 4 -14.44 9.34 -16.41
CA THR A 4 -13.97 8.37 -15.42
C THR A 4 -13.28 9.18 -14.32
N LEU A 5 -13.81 9.12 -13.09
CA LEU A 5 -13.13 9.71 -11.94
C LEU A 5 -11.70 9.17 -11.87
N PRO A 6 -10.68 9.97 -11.49
CA PRO A 6 -9.34 9.45 -11.28
C PRO A 6 -9.45 8.30 -10.28
N ILE A 7 -9.05 7.10 -10.70
CA ILE A 7 -9.09 5.91 -9.84
C ILE A 7 -8.13 6.21 -8.69
N ALA A 8 -8.71 6.55 -7.53
CA ALA A 8 -7.94 6.72 -6.32
C ALA A 8 -7.24 5.37 -6.03
N PRO A 9 -5.99 5.39 -5.52
CA PRO A 9 -5.28 4.16 -5.19
C PRO A 9 -6.10 3.36 -4.18
N GLN A 10 -6.44 2.12 -4.53
CA GLN A 10 -7.18 1.24 -3.65
C GLN A 10 -6.23 0.63 -2.62
N PHE A 11 -6.63 0.69 -1.35
CA PHE A 11 -5.87 0.14 -0.25
C PHE A 11 -6.56 -1.11 0.31
N TYR A 12 -5.75 -2.06 0.71
CA TYR A 12 -6.17 -3.32 1.29
C TYR A 12 -5.39 -3.55 2.58
N VAL A 13 -6.02 -4.25 3.52
CA VAL A 13 -5.44 -4.53 4.84
C VAL A 13 -5.51 -6.02 5.10
N THR A 14 -4.46 -6.61 5.65
CA THR A 14 -4.47 -8.03 6.02
C THR A 14 -5.40 -8.28 7.21
N ALA A 15 -5.77 -9.54 7.40
CA ALA A 15 -6.24 -9.98 8.70
C ALA A 15 -5.18 -9.70 9.77
N PRO A 16 -5.58 -9.47 11.04
CA PRO A 16 -4.65 -9.40 12.16
C PRO A 16 -3.80 -10.68 12.25
N GLN A 17 -2.49 -10.52 12.36
CA GLN A 17 -1.54 -11.61 12.55
C GLN A 17 -0.63 -11.32 13.75
N PRO A 18 -0.10 -12.31 14.47
CA PRO A 18 0.88 -12.07 15.52
C PRO A 18 2.10 -11.32 14.97
N CYS A 19 2.55 -10.29 15.69
CA CYS A 19 3.71 -9.50 15.30
C CYS A 19 4.99 -10.34 15.49
N PRO A 20 5.82 -10.54 14.46
CA PRO A 20 7.01 -11.39 14.55
C PRO A 20 8.13 -10.77 15.41
N TYR A 21 8.04 -9.47 15.73
CA TYR A 21 9.07 -8.74 16.46
C TYR A 21 8.65 -8.35 17.89
N LEU A 22 7.35 -8.39 18.20
CA LEU A 22 6.82 -7.91 19.48
C LEU A 22 5.83 -8.94 20.05
N ASP A 23 6.24 -9.61 21.11
CA ASP A 23 5.42 -10.63 21.77
C ASP A 23 4.10 -10.04 22.28
N GLY A 24 3.02 -10.81 22.10
CA GLY A 24 1.67 -10.42 22.52
C GLY A 24 1.04 -9.29 21.69
N ARG A 25 1.70 -8.80 20.63
CA ARG A 25 1.16 -7.79 19.73
C ARG A 25 0.64 -8.41 18.44
N MET A 26 -0.40 -7.79 17.88
CA MET A 26 -0.93 -8.12 16.56
C MET A 26 -0.54 -7.04 15.56
N GLU A 27 -0.14 -7.43 14.36
CA GLU A 27 0.15 -6.56 13.23
C GLU A 27 -0.89 -6.71 12.12
N ARG A 28 -1.03 -5.67 11.30
CA ARG A 28 -1.82 -5.68 10.06
C ARG A 28 -1.03 -4.91 9.00
N LYS A 29 -0.88 -5.49 7.82
CA LYS A 29 -0.18 -4.83 6.72
C LYS A 29 -1.18 -4.10 5.85
N LEU A 30 -0.88 -2.84 5.53
CA LEU A 30 -1.60 -2.02 4.57
C LEU A 30 -0.88 -2.10 3.22
N PHE A 31 -1.59 -2.40 2.14
CA PHE A 31 -1.00 -2.57 0.81
C PHE A 31 -1.84 -1.91 -0.28
N THR A 32 -1.17 -1.49 -1.35
CA THR A 32 -1.78 -0.94 -2.56
C THR A 32 -1.00 -1.37 -3.80
N ALA A 33 -1.70 -1.52 -4.92
CA ALA A 33 -1.09 -1.88 -6.18
C ALA A 33 -0.41 -0.66 -6.82
N LEU A 34 0.78 -0.88 -7.37
CA LEU A 34 1.55 0.09 -8.11
C LEU A 34 1.38 -0.18 -9.61
N GLN A 35 0.39 0.47 -10.22
CA GLN A 35 0.00 0.23 -11.62
C GLN A 35 -0.49 1.52 -12.30
N GLY A 36 -0.46 1.53 -13.63
CA GLY A 36 -0.96 2.62 -14.45
C GLY A 36 -0.02 3.83 -14.56
N GLU A 37 -0.48 4.87 -15.25
CA GLU A 37 0.33 6.05 -15.61
C GLU A 37 0.79 6.87 -14.40
N ASN A 38 0.08 6.76 -13.27
CA ASN A 38 0.41 7.48 -12.03
C ASN A 38 1.32 6.67 -11.08
N ALA A 39 1.83 5.51 -11.50
CA ALA A 39 2.63 4.63 -10.66
C ALA A 39 3.84 5.35 -10.04
N ASP A 40 4.64 6.08 -10.82
CA ASP A 40 5.84 6.75 -10.29
C ASP A 40 5.49 7.84 -9.27
N LYS A 41 4.44 8.62 -9.53
CA LYS A 41 3.96 9.64 -8.59
C LYS A 41 3.47 9.00 -7.29
N LEU A 42 2.72 7.89 -7.39
CA LEU A 42 2.21 7.14 -6.24
C LEU A 42 3.35 6.52 -5.43
N ASN A 43 4.35 5.93 -6.10
CA ASN A 43 5.54 5.38 -5.47
C ASN A 43 6.26 6.45 -4.65
N ASN A 44 6.60 7.58 -5.27
CA ASN A 44 7.30 8.68 -4.61
C ASN A 44 6.51 9.28 -3.44
N ALA A 45 5.18 9.37 -3.55
CA ALA A 45 4.33 9.85 -2.47
C ALA A 45 4.30 8.88 -1.29
N LEU A 46 4.02 7.59 -1.53
CA LEU A 46 3.86 6.60 -0.47
C LEU A 46 5.19 6.19 0.16
N SER A 47 6.28 6.16 -0.61
CA SER A 47 7.62 5.90 -0.05
C SER A 47 8.03 6.97 0.97
N ARG A 48 7.68 8.24 0.75
CA ARG A 48 7.87 9.32 1.75
C ARG A 48 7.01 9.14 3.00
N GLN A 49 5.89 8.42 2.90
CA GLN A 49 5.02 8.08 4.03
C GLN A 49 5.39 6.76 4.71
N GLY A 50 6.53 6.16 4.35
CA GLY A 50 7.04 4.94 4.96
C GLY A 50 6.56 3.63 4.33
N PHE A 51 5.88 3.67 3.17
CA PHE A 51 5.64 2.45 2.40
C PHE A 51 6.93 1.93 1.77
N ARG A 52 7.07 0.62 1.71
CA ARG A 52 8.14 -0.11 1.03
C ARG A 52 7.59 -0.77 -0.23
N ARG A 53 8.40 -0.86 -1.29
CA ARG A 53 7.99 -1.45 -2.58
C ARG A 53 8.45 -2.90 -2.67
N SER A 54 7.55 -3.77 -3.11
CA SER A 54 7.86 -5.12 -3.56
C SER A 54 7.19 -5.34 -4.92
N GLN A 55 7.99 -5.43 -5.99
CA GLN A 55 7.51 -5.54 -7.37
C GLN A 55 6.47 -4.45 -7.73
N ASN A 56 5.21 -4.85 -7.95
CA ASN A 56 4.07 -4.00 -8.31
C ASN A 56 3.16 -3.70 -7.12
N VAL A 57 3.65 -3.84 -5.89
CA VAL A 57 2.91 -3.57 -4.65
C VAL A 57 3.71 -2.66 -3.74
N LEU A 58 3.03 -1.73 -3.08
CA LEU A 58 3.54 -0.94 -1.97
C LEU A 58 2.88 -1.43 -0.69
N TYR A 59 3.66 -1.60 0.38
CA TYR A 59 3.16 -2.05 1.67
C TYR A 59 3.72 -1.24 2.84
N ARG A 60 2.97 -1.16 3.94
CA ARG A 60 3.40 -0.60 5.22
C ARG A 60 2.97 -1.57 6.34
N PRO A 61 3.91 -2.02 7.20
CA PRO A 61 3.60 -2.87 8.35
C PRO A 61 2.86 -2.12 9.46
#